data_AF-A0A5K3EIE0-F1
#
_entry.id   AF-A0A5K3EIE0-F1
#
_cell.length_a   1.000
_cell.length_b   1.000
_cell.length_c   1.000
_cell.angle_alpha   90.00
_cell.angle_beta   90.00
_cell.angle_gamma   90.00
#
_symmetry.space_group_name_H-M   'P 1'
#
loop_
_entity.id
_entity.type
_entity.pdbx_description
1 polymer ?
#
loop_
_entity_poly.entity_id
_entity_poly.type
_entity_poly.pdbx_seq_one_letter_code
_entity_poly.pdbx_strand_id
1 'polypeptide(L)'
;MVVYDFSDTDKPFTSWSEADFLDKPNQKIRGVNKLFQFIANVQGASFRKQPVDEDVEPVCCDGVFGLMGLTLLMLVDIAYVAYATYRNNLAAEDDVRLIWLSAIFWLVILIKIGRRIVRLGKLKGGCWAAFVPIGKLYHTIAVCLAWPFKAPWRAVWKNVNADKKTIKKRKALVKMIFSAIIMLGFTVFCLVYYVLLVKVENLVSLSGIALLVLVSICLSRFPGKINWQPVLNCLFLQLLLAFLTLKTRPGYITFEFLGQRMAEFLRHSDAGATFVFGNLNCFAFNVLPVVVFFSSFMAINFHLGIVQLVIDKPSAAAAKLLKTTSPETLNAIANIFVSMTEAPLITRPYLPMLTNSELHAIFVNGFASVSGSVMAAFIGFGSLPKCT
;
A
#
# COMPACT_ATOMS: atom_id res chain seq x y z
N MET A 1 26.31 6.78 -60.07
CA MET A 1 26.58 6.34 -58.69
C MET A 1 25.85 7.32 -57.78
N VAL A 2 24.64 6.99 -57.35
CA VAL A 2 23.87 7.82 -56.42
C VAL A 2 24.30 7.39 -55.02
N VAL A 3 24.93 8.29 -54.29
CA VAL A 3 25.34 8.06 -52.89
C VAL A 3 24.08 8.14 -52.05
N TYR A 4 23.64 7.00 -51.49
CA TYR A 4 22.62 6.99 -50.46
C TYR A 4 23.26 7.40 -49.14
N ASP A 5 22.87 8.55 -48.62
CA ASP A 5 23.20 8.96 -47.26
C ASP A 5 22.30 8.18 -46.29
N PHE A 6 22.87 7.18 -45.62
CA PHE A 6 22.20 6.37 -44.59
C PHE A 6 22.37 7.03 -43.21
N SER A 7 22.01 8.30 -43.07
CA SER A 7 22.15 9.04 -41.81
C SER A 7 20.98 8.85 -40.83
N ASP A 8 19.92 8.12 -41.19
CA ASP A 8 18.75 7.85 -40.33
C ASP A 8 18.70 6.35 -39.92
N THR A 9 19.55 5.94 -38.97
CA THR A 9 19.62 4.54 -38.48
C THR A 9 18.82 4.27 -37.21
N ASP A 10 18.14 5.28 -36.65
CA ASP A 10 17.40 5.14 -35.38
C ASP A 10 15.92 4.72 -35.53
N LYS A 11 15.42 4.53 -36.76
CA LYS A 11 14.05 4.02 -36.97
C LYS A 11 14.04 2.48 -36.94
N PRO A 12 13.33 1.83 -36.00
CA PRO A 12 13.18 0.39 -36.02
C PRO A 12 12.51 -0.08 -37.32
N PHE A 13 12.90 -1.24 -37.84
CA PHE A 13 12.41 -1.80 -39.12
C PHE A 13 10.87 -1.94 -39.20
N THR A 14 10.17 -1.81 -38.08
CA THR A 14 8.71 -1.87 -37.95
C THR A 14 8.01 -0.51 -38.02
N SER A 15 8.72 0.62 -38.13
CA SER A 15 8.15 1.98 -38.09
C SER A 15 8.32 2.76 -39.38
N TRP A 16 7.94 2.17 -40.51
CA TRP A 16 7.88 2.86 -41.79
C TRP A 16 6.82 3.96 -41.75
N SER A 17 7.21 5.16 -42.15
CA SER A 17 6.34 6.32 -42.31
C SER A 17 6.17 6.66 -43.78
N GLU A 18 5.08 7.33 -44.14
CA GLU A 18 4.80 7.70 -45.53
C GLU A 18 5.90 8.56 -46.17
N ALA A 19 6.71 9.25 -45.35
CA ALA A 19 7.83 10.07 -45.77
C ALA A 19 9.08 9.27 -46.19
N ASP A 20 9.16 7.98 -45.86
CA ASP A 20 10.31 7.13 -46.20
C ASP A 20 10.25 6.62 -47.66
N PHE A 21 9.15 6.87 -48.38
CA PHE A 21 8.95 6.50 -49.78
C PHE A 21 9.01 7.75 -50.69
N LEU A 22 10.24 8.16 -51.02
CA LEU A 22 10.54 9.38 -51.79
C LEU A 22 9.91 9.40 -53.20
N ASP A 23 9.65 8.24 -53.80
CA ASP A 23 9.11 8.10 -55.17
C ASP A 23 7.62 7.72 -55.21
N LYS A 24 6.80 8.18 -54.24
CA LYS A 24 5.35 7.94 -54.31
C LYS A 24 4.73 8.82 -55.41
N PRO A 25 4.08 8.25 -56.45
CA PRO A 25 3.38 9.07 -57.43
C PRO A 25 2.24 9.81 -56.73
N ASN A 26 2.25 11.14 -56.84
CA ASN A 26 1.27 12.03 -56.19
C ASN A 26 -0.09 11.94 -56.90
N GLN A 27 -0.76 10.79 -56.77
CA GLN A 27 -2.04 10.52 -57.42
C GLN A 27 -3.17 11.20 -56.63
N LYS A 28 -3.95 12.06 -57.30
CA LYS A 28 -5.19 12.62 -56.73
C LYS A 28 -6.15 11.47 -56.39
N ILE A 29 -6.43 11.31 -55.11
CA ILE A 29 -7.27 10.23 -54.56
C ILE A 29 -8.73 10.44 -55.01
N ARG A 30 -9.27 9.50 -55.79
CA ARG A 30 -10.63 9.56 -56.36
C ARG A 30 -11.49 8.38 -55.89
N GLY A 31 -12.81 8.59 -55.81
CA GLY A 31 -13.79 7.54 -55.55
C GLY A 31 -13.68 6.91 -54.15
N VAL A 32 -13.87 5.58 -54.09
CA VAL A 32 -13.87 4.76 -52.85
C VAL A 32 -12.55 4.91 -52.06
N ASN A 33 -11.44 5.26 -52.72
CA ASN A 33 -10.17 5.50 -52.04
C ASN A 33 -10.21 6.71 -51.09
N LYS A 34 -11.10 7.69 -51.28
CA LYS A 34 -11.34 8.74 -50.27
C LYS A 34 -11.99 8.19 -49.01
N LEU A 35 -12.92 7.25 -49.16
CA LEU A 35 -13.57 6.58 -48.03
C LEU A 35 -12.58 5.68 -47.29
N PHE A 36 -11.76 4.91 -48.01
CA PHE A 36 -10.71 4.10 -47.39
C PHE A 36 -9.65 4.97 -46.69
N GLN A 37 -9.26 6.10 -47.27
CA GLN A 37 -8.34 7.02 -46.61
C GLN A 37 -8.98 7.70 -45.40
N PHE A 38 -10.27 8.01 -45.45
CA PHE A 38 -11.01 8.51 -44.29
C PHE A 38 -11.06 7.45 -43.18
N ILE A 39 -11.38 6.19 -43.51
CA ILE A 39 -11.37 5.06 -42.55
C ILE A 39 -9.96 4.84 -42.00
N ALA A 40 -8.92 4.90 -42.83
CA ALA A 40 -7.52 4.77 -42.42
C ALA A 40 -7.07 5.94 -41.53
N ASN A 41 -7.51 7.16 -41.80
CA ASN A 41 -7.25 8.32 -40.95
C ASN A 41 -7.95 8.20 -39.60
N VAL A 42 -9.20 7.73 -39.58
CA VAL A 42 -9.96 7.47 -38.35
C VAL A 42 -9.32 6.33 -37.54
N GLN A 43 -8.92 5.23 -38.18
CA GLN A 43 -8.20 4.13 -37.55
C GLN A 43 -6.82 4.59 -37.05
N GLY A 44 -6.07 5.33 -37.85
CA GLY A 44 -4.77 5.89 -37.49
C GLY A 44 -4.84 6.87 -36.33
N ALA A 45 -5.90 7.67 -36.23
CA ALA A 45 -6.17 8.54 -35.08
C ALA A 45 -6.61 7.76 -33.84
N SER A 46 -7.47 6.74 -34.01
CA SER A 46 -8.04 5.95 -32.90
C SER A 46 -7.08 4.89 -32.34
N PHE A 47 -6.04 4.50 -33.10
CA PHE A 47 -5.04 3.51 -32.71
C PHE A 47 -3.60 4.06 -32.69
N ARG A 48 -3.42 5.38 -32.78
CA ARG A 48 -2.09 5.98 -32.63
C ARG A 48 -1.54 5.65 -31.25
N LYS A 49 -0.51 4.80 -31.20
CA LYS A 49 0.25 4.56 -29.98
C LYS A 49 0.91 5.89 -29.60
N GLN A 50 0.63 6.39 -28.40
CA GLN A 50 1.39 7.50 -27.86
C GLN A 50 2.81 7.01 -27.56
N PRO A 51 3.83 7.88 -27.70
CA PRO A 51 5.17 7.54 -27.23
C PRO A 51 5.06 7.18 -25.74
N VAL A 52 5.61 6.02 -25.39
CA VAL A 52 5.61 5.55 -24.01
C VAL A 52 6.50 6.49 -23.20
N ASP A 53 5.94 7.06 -22.14
CA ASP A 53 6.68 7.87 -21.16
C ASP A 53 7.76 6.95 -20.53
N GLU A 54 9.04 7.31 -20.65
CA GLU A 54 10.20 6.48 -20.22
C GLU A 54 10.15 6.06 -18.74
N ASP A 55 9.31 6.71 -17.94
CA ASP A 55 9.15 6.50 -16.50
C ASP A 55 8.10 5.43 -16.12
N VAL A 56 7.48 4.73 -17.09
CA VAL A 56 6.42 3.74 -16.81
C VAL A 56 6.85 2.31 -17.18
N GLU A 57 7.33 1.56 -16.19
CA GLU A 57 7.62 0.12 -16.35
C GLU A 57 6.34 -0.71 -16.59
N PRO A 58 6.34 -1.63 -17.59
CA PRO A 58 5.22 -2.51 -17.84
C PRO A 58 5.15 -3.63 -16.78
N VAL A 59 4.12 -3.60 -15.93
CA VAL A 59 3.82 -4.69 -15.00
C VAL A 59 3.13 -5.84 -15.75
N CYS A 60 3.70 -7.06 -15.71
CA CYS A 60 3.22 -8.24 -16.47
C CYS A 60 1.72 -8.56 -16.30
N CYS A 61 1.08 -8.18 -15.19
CA CYS A 61 -0.32 -8.50 -14.89
C CYS A 61 -1.30 -7.30 -15.03
N ASP A 62 -0.85 -6.17 -15.59
CA ASP A 62 -1.68 -4.96 -15.77
C ASP A 62 -2.47 -4.92 -17.09
N GLY A 63 -2.61 -6.06 -17.77
CA GLY A 63 -3.35 -6.18 -19.02
C GLY A 63 -4.88 -5.99 -18.88
N VAL A 64 -5.57 -6.00 -20.03
CA VAL A 64 -7.04 -5.89 -20.13
C VAL A 64 -7.74 -6.98 -19.31
N PHE A 65 -7.13 -8.16 -19.21
CA PHE A 65 -7.64 -9.28 -18.41
C PHE A 65 -7.75 -8.95 -16.91
N GLY A 66 -6.75 -8.25 -16.36
CA GLY A 66 -6.78 -7.80 -14.97
C GLY A 66 -7.79 -6.68 -14.72
N LEU A 67 -8.13 -5.90 -15.75
CA LEU A 67 -9.21 -4.91 -15.68
C LEU A 67 -10.57 -5.61 -15.71
N MET A 68 -10.78 -6.57 -16.62
CA MET A 68 -11.99 -7.39 -16.68
C MET A 68 -12.23 -8.14 -15.37
N GLY A 69 -11.19 -8.71 -14.75
CA GLY A 69 -11.31 -9.39 -13.47
C GLY A 69 -11.80 -8.47 -12.35
N LEU A 70 -11.25 -7.26 -12.23
CA LEU A 70 -11.69 -6.28 -11.23
C LEU A 70 -13.13 -5.80 -11.47
N THR A 71 -13.50 -5.58 -12.74
CA THR A 71 -14.87 -5.18 -13.09
C THR A 71 -15.86 -6.31 -12.81
N LEU A 72 -15.53 -7.55 -13.16
CA LEU A 72 -16.36 -8.73 -12.87
C LEU A 72 -16.55 -8.90 -11.35
N LEU A 73 -15.46 -8.82 -10.59
CA LEU A 73 -15.50 -8.89 -9.12
C LEU A 73 -16.43 -7.82 -8.53
N MET A 74 -16.35 -6.58 -9.02
CA MET A 74 -17.22 -5.49 -8.59
C MET A 74 -18.68 -5.75 -8.92
N LEU A 75 -18.99 -6.25 -10.13
CA LEU A 75 -20.35 -6.55 -10.55
C LEU A 75 -20.97 -7.69 -9.73
N VAL A 76 -20.20 -8.74 -9.44
CA VAL A 76 -20.64 -9.86 -8.59
C VAL A 76 -20.95 -9.37 -7.19
N ASP A 77 -20.10 -8.52 -6.61
CA ASP A 77 -20.32 -7.97 -5.27
C ASP A 77 -21.56 -7.05 -5.22
N ILE A 78 -21.74 -6.17 -6.22
CA ILE A 78 -22.94 -5.33 -6.33
C ILE A 78 -24.21 -6.18 -6.45
N ALA A 79 -24.19 -7.24 -7.27
CA ALA A 79 -25.32 -8.15 -7.43
C ALA A 79 -25.65 -8.88 -6.12
N TYR A 80 -24.63 -9.33 -5.39
CA TYR A 80 -24.78 -9.98 -4.09
C TYR A 80 -25.39 -9.04 -3.04
N VAL A 81 -24.86 -7.81 -2.92
CA VAL A 81 -25.37 -6.81 -1.97
C VAL A 81 -26.80 -6.41 -2.31
N ALA A 82 -27.12 -6.23 -3.60
CA ALA A 82 -28.48 -5.94 -4.03
C ALA A 82 -29.44 -7.09 -3.68
N TYR A 83 -29.03 -8.34 -3.89
CA TYR A 83 -29.81 -9.52 -3.51
C TYR A 83 -30.01 -9.61 -1.98
N ALA A 84 -28.95 -9.43 -1.19
CA ALA A 84 -29.02 -9.46 0.27
C ALA A 84 -29.93 -8.35 0.81
N THR A 85 -29.82 -7.14 0.27
CA THR A 85 -30.65 -5.99 0.65
C THR A 85 -32.13 -6.24 0.33
N TYR A 86 -32.41 -6.82 -0.83
CA TYR A 86 -33.77 -7.17 -1.25
C TYR A 86 -34.39 -8.27 -0.38
N ARG A 87 -33.61 -9.28 0.02
CA ARG A 87 -34.10 -10.43 0.81
C ARG A 87 -34.30 -10.08 2.29
N ASN A 88 -33.39 -9.32 2.88
CA ASN A 88 -33.34 -9.11 4.34
C ASN A 88 -33.98 -7.78 4.79
N ASN A 89 -34.37 -6.89 3.86
CA ASN A 89 -35.01 -5.59 4.15
C ASN A 89 -34.23 -4.69 5.14
N LEU A 90 -32.90 -4.81 5.22
CA LEU A 90 -32.03 -4.09 6.15
C LEU A 90 -32.47 -4.15 7.63
N ALA A 91 -33.14 -5.23 8.05
CA ALA A 91 -33.71 -5.32 9.40
C ALA A 91 -32.63 -5.52 10.48
N ALA A 92 -31.48 -6.09 10.13
CA ALA A 92 -30.39 -6.38 11.06
C ALA A 92 -29.24 -5.38 10.94
N GLU A 93 -28.58 -5.09 12.07
CA GLU A 93 -27.39 -4.24 12.12
C GLU A 93 -26.25 -4.78 11.23
N ASP A 94 -26.19 -6.11 11.04
CA ASP A 94 -25.21 -6.76 10.18
C ASP A 94 -25.46 -6.51 8.68
N ASP A 95 -26.70 -6.32 8.24
CA ASP A 95 -27.02 -5.96 6.85
C ASP A 95 -26.52 -4.54 6.54
N VAL A 96 -26.64 -3.61 7.50
CA VAL A 96 -26.12 -2.24 7.37
C VAL A 96 -24.60 -2.26 7.29
N ARG A 97 -23.93 -3.09 8.10
CA ARG A 97 -22.47 -3.26 8.06
C ARG A 97 -21.99 -3.83 6.73
N LEU A 98 -22.71 -4.82 6.18
CA LEU A 98 -22.42 -5.39 4.85
C LEU A 98 -22.40 -4.29 3.77
N ILE A 99 -23.40 -3.42 3.76
CA ILE A 99 -23.49 -2.31 2.79
C ILE A 99 -22.30 -1.36 2.93
N TRP A 100 -21.93 -0.98 4.15
CA TRP A 100 -20.79 -0.09 4.36
C TRP A 100 -19.47 -0.73 3.96
N LEU A 101 -19.25 -2.00 4.29
CA LEU A 101 -18.04 -2.73 3.90
C LEU A 101 -17.95 -2.88 2.37
N SER A 102 -19.04 -3.23 1.71
CA SER A 102 -19.11 -3.30 0.25
C SER A 102 -18.95 -1.94 -0.40
N ALA A 103 -19.48 -0.85 0.17
CA ALA A 103 -19.26 0.50 -0.34
C ALA A 103 -17.77 0.91 -0.27
N ILE A 104 -17.06 0.57 0.82
CA ILE A 104 -15.61 0.78 0.93
C ILE A 104 -14.87 -0.08 -0.09
N PHE A 105 -15.28 -1.34 -0.26
CA PHE A 105 -14.70 -2.26 -1.23
C PHE A 105 -14.86 -1.73 -2.67
N TRP A 106 -16.06 -1.26 -3.04
CA TRP A 106 -16.34 -0.63 -4.33
C TRP A 106 -15.49 0.62 -4.53
N LEU A 107 -15.35 1.46 -3.52
CA LEU A 107 -14.50 2.65 -3.59
C LEU A 107 -13.04 2.27 -3.91
N VAL A 108 -12.49 1.25 -3.23
CA VAL A 108 -11.12 0.77 -3.45
C VAL A 108 -10.96 0.19 -4.86
N ILE A 109 -11.91 -0.64 -5.31
CA ILE A 109 -11.88 -1.22 -6.67
C ILE A 109 -12.01 -0.13 -7.73
N LEU A 110 -12.92 0.82 -7.58
CA LEU A 110 -13.09 1.94 -8.50
C LEU A 110 -11.83 2.78 -8.62
N ILE A 111 -11.16 3.08 -7.50
CA ILE A 111 -9.87 3.80 -7.51
C ILE A 111 -8.81 2.98 -8.26
N LYS A 112 -8.77 1.66 -8.07
CA LYS A 112 -7.84 0.78 -8.79
C LYS A 112 -8.11 0.70 -10.28
N ILE A 113 -9.37 0.47 -10.66
CA ILE A 113 -9.84 0.45 -12.04
C ILE A 113 -9.44 1.77 -12.71
N GLY A 114 -9.78 2.91 -12.10
CA GLY A 114 -9.42 4.23 -12.60
C GLY A 114 -7.92 4.42 -12.80
N ARG A 115 -7.09 4.05 -11.80
CA ARG A 115 -5.62 4.12 -11.92
C ARG A 115 -5.06 3.21 -13.01
N ARG A 116 -5.62 2.01 -13.18
CA ARG A 116 -5.20 1.04 -14.20
C ARG A 116 -5.59 1.50 -15.60
N ILE A 117 -6.79 2.05 -15.78
CA ILE A 117 -7.26 2.65 -17.04
C ILE A 117 -6.36 3.82 -17.45
N VAL A 118 -6.03 4.73 -16.53
CA VAL A 118 -5.13 5.86 -16.82
C VAL A 118 -3.73 5.37 -17.24
N ARG A 119 -3.19 4.34 -16.55
CA ARG A 119 -1.91 3.72 -16.93
C ARG A 119 -1.97 3.03 -18.30
N LEU A 120 -3.03 2.29 -18.61
CA LEU A 120 -3.23 1.67 -19.92
C LEU A 120 -3.36 2.73 -21.04
N GLY A 121 -4.01 3.86 -20.75
CA GLY A 121 -4.08 5.01 -21.65
C GLY A 121 -2.70 5.56 -22.00
N LYS A 122 -1.80 5.66 -21.00
CA LYS A 122 -0.40 6.07 -21.21
C LYS A 122 0.45 5.03 -21.97
N LEU A 123 0.27 3.73 -21.68
CA LEU A 123 1.11 2.66 -22.24
C LEU A 123 0.70 2.21 -23.65
N LYS A 124 -0.60 2.03 -23.90
CA LYS A 124 -1.10 1.44 -25.16
C LYS A 124 -1.64 2.47 -26.15
N GLY A 125 -2.02 3.66 -25.69
CA GLY A 125 -2.68 4.67 -26.52
C GLY A 125 -4.05 4.21 -27.07
N GLY A 126 -4.55 4.94 -28.07
CA GLY A 126 -5.81 4.64 -28.77
C GLY A 126 -7.10 4.95 -27.99
N CYS A 127 -8.11 4.06 -28.01
CA CYS A 127 -9.38 4.22 -27.27
C CYS A 127 -9.20 4.53 -25.77
N TRP A 128 -8.09 4.08 -25.18
CA TRP A 128 -7.76 4.32 -23.78
C TRP A 128 -7.18 5.73 -23.53
N ALA A 129 -6.75 6.45 -24.57
CA ALA A 129 -6.20 7.80 -24.48
C ALA A 129 -7.27 8.83 -24.02
N ALA A 130 -8.55 8.57 -24.29
CA ALA A 130 -9.66 9.39 -23.82
C ALA A 130 -9.73 9.49 -22.28
N PHE A 131 -9.17 8.51 -21.55
CA PHE A 131 -9.17 8.47 -20.09
C PHE A 131 -7.92 9.13 -19.46
N VAL A 132 -6.89 9.47 -20.25
CA VAL A 132 -5.71 10.22 -19.78
C VAL A 132 -6.07 11.58 -19.14
N PRO A 133 -7.00 12.40 -19.68
CA PRO A 133 -7.42 13.64 -19.01
C PRO A 133 -8.12 13.42 -17.67
N ILE A 134 -8.72 12.25 -17.41
CA ILE A 134 -9.28 11.91 -16.10
C ILE A 134 -8.17 11.80 -15.05
N GLY A 135 -7.00 11.27 -15.43
CA GLY A 135 -5.81 11.29 -14.58
C GLY A 135 -5.38 12.72 -14.22
N LYS A 136 -5.42 13.64 -15.18
CA LYS A 136 -5.17 15.08 -14.93
C LYS A 136 -6.25 15.68 -14.02
N LEU A 137 -7.52 15.37 -14.23
CA LEU A 137 -8.63 15.81 -13.37
C LEU A 137 -8.45 15.34 -11.93
N TYR A 138 -8.11 14.06 -11.72
CA TYR A 138 -7.83 13.51 -10.39
C TYR A 138 -6.66 14.23 -9.71
N HIS A 139 -5.58 14.48 -10.46
CA HIS A 139 -4.45 15.26 -9.95
C HIS A 139 -4.85 16.70 -9.63
N THR A 140 -5.65 17.36 -10.47
CA THR A 140 -6.15 18.73 -10.24
C THR A 140 -7.04 18.80 -9.01
N ILE A 141 -7.97 17.87 -8.84
CA ILE A 141 -8.83 17.77 -7.65
C ILE A 141 -7.96 17.56 -6.40
N ALA A 142 -6.99 16.64 -6.44
CA ALA A 142 -6.08 16.40 -5.33
C ALA A 142 -5.23 17.66 -4.99
N VAL A 143 -4.80 18.41 -6.01
CA VAL A 143 -4.09 19.68 -5.83
C VAL A 143 -4.99 20.76 -5.26
N CYS A 144 -6.25 20.86 -5.70
CA CYS A 144 -7.25 21.79 -5.18
C CYS A 144 -7.61 21.48 -3.72
N LEU A 145 -7.87 20.22 -3.38
CA LEU A 145 -8.11 19.77 -2.00
C LEU A 145 -6.90 20.03 -1.09
N ALA A 146 -5.69 19.82 -1.61
CA ALA A 146 -4.46 20.14 -0.88
C ALA A 146 -4.11 21.64 -0.89
N TRP A 147 -4.80 22.46 -1.69
CA TRP A 147 -4.52 23.88 -1.84
C TRP A 147 -4.71 24.67 -0.55
N PRO A 148 -5.83 24.56 0.19
CA PRO A 148 -6.00 25.27 1.47
C PRO A 148 -4.94 24.89 2.50
N PHE A 149 -4.52 23.62 2.55
CA PHE A 149 -3.45 23.18 3.44
C PHE A 149 -2.05 23.67 3.01
N LYS A 150 -1.80 23.77 1.69
CA LYS A 150 -0.50 24.19 1.14
C LYS A 150 -0.39 25.70 0.93
N ALA A 151 -1.50 26.45 0.94
CA ALA A 151 -1.52 27.89 0.68
C ALA A 151 -0.83 28.71 1.78
N PRO A 152 -1.11 28.50 3.09
CA PRO A 152 -0.40 29.17 4.18
C PRO A 152 1.09 28.87 4.12
N TRP A 153 1.44 27.60 3.93
CA TRP A 153 2.83 27.17 3.80
C TRP A 153 3.53 27.83 2.61
N ARG A 154 2.86 27.98 1.45
CA ARG A 154 3.44 28.68 0.30
C ARG A 154 3.60 30.17 0.56
N ALA A 155 2.64 30.82 1.24
CA ALA A 155 2.69 32.25 1.56
C ALA A 155 3.91 32.61 2.42
N VAL A 156 4.24 31.80 3.44
CA VAL A 156 5.44 31.99 4.28
C VAL A 156 6.73 32.04 3.46
N TRP A 157 6.79 31.29 2.35
CA TRP A 157 8.00 31.21 1.50
C TRP A 157 7.96 32.14 0.28
N LYS A 158 6.91 32.94 0.06
CA LYS A 158 6.82 33.85 -1.10
C LYS A 158 7.80 35.02 -1.01
N ASN A 159 8.12 35.48 0.20
CA ASN A 159 8.95 36.67 0.42
C ASN A 159 10.43 36.33 0.64
N VAL A 160 10.82 35.05 0.51
CA VAL A 160 12.19 34.59 0.74
C VAL A 160 12.95 34.57 -0.59
N ASN A 161 13.70 35.62 -0.88
CA ASN A 161 14.62 35.68 -2.02
C ASN A 161 15.91 34.94 -1.68
N ALA A 162 15.99 33.66 -2.06
CA ALA A 162 17.20 32.84 -1.95
C ALA A 162 17.30 31.88 -3.14
N ASP A 163 18.51 31.33 -3.36
CA ASP A 163 18.72 30.30 -4.39
C ASP A 163 17.79 29.08 -4.19
N LYS A 164 17.34 28.46 -5.30
CA LYS A 164 16.38 27.34 -5.30
C LYS A 164 16.89 26.17 -4.45
N LYS A 165 18.20 25.90 -4.44
CA LYS A 165 18.82 24.84 -3.64
C LYS A 165 18.75 25.16 -2.14
N THR A 166 19.01 26.41 -1.77
CA THR A 166 18.93 26.91 -0.40
C THR A 166 17.49 26.93 0.12
N ILE A 167 16.52 27.35 -0.70
CA ILE A 167 15.09 27.30 -0.37
C ILE A 167 14.65 25.85 -0.12
N LYS A 168 15.09 24.88 -0.94
CA LYS A 168 14.74 23.47 -0.75
C LYS A 168 15.27 22.93 0.58
N LYS A 169 16.54 23.23 0.92
CA LYS A 169 17.15 22.86 2.20
C LYS A 169 16.41 23.49 3.38
N ARG A 170 16.16 24.80 3.34
CA ARG A 170 15.45 25.51 4.40
C ARG A 170 14.01 25.01 4.58
N LYS A 171 13.29 24.72 3.50
CA LYS A 171 11.95 24.09 3.56
C LYS A 171 11.98 22.73 4.23
N ALA A 172 13.00 21.90 3.96
CA ALA A 172 13.15 20.61 4.60
C ALA A 172 13.47 20.75 6.10
N LEU A 173 14.36 21.68 6.46
CA LEU A 173 14.69 21.99 7.86
C LEU A 173 13.48 22.50 8.64
N VAL A 174 12.74 23.49 8.14
CA VAL A 174 11.56 24.02 8.84
C VAL A 174 10.49 22.94 9.00
N LYS A 175 10.26 22.09 7.99
CA LYS A 175 9.34 20.94 8.14
C LYS A 175 9.79 19.97 9.23
N MET A 176 11.08 19.68 9.28
CA MET A 176 11.64 18.77 10.28
C MET A 176 11.55 19.35 11.70
N ILE A 177 11.88 20.63 11.87
CA ILE A 177 11.79 21.34 13.16
C ILE A 177 10.33 21.40 13.62
N PHE A 178 9.41 21.81 12.74
CA PHE A 178 7.99 21.89 13.05
C PHE A 178 7.40 20.51 13.42
N SER A 179 7.76 19.47 12.67
CA SER A 179 7.39 18.08 12.99
C SER A 179 7.94 17.64 14.34
N ALA A 180 9.21 17.94 14.65
CA ALA A 180 9.84 17.57 15.90
C ALA A 180 9.20 18.27 17.11
N ILE A 181 8.84 19.56 16.98
CA ILE A 181 8.14 20.32 18.02
C ILE A 181 6.76 19.71 18.30
N ILE A 182 5.99 19.37 17.26
CA ILE A 182 4.68 18.73 17.42
C ILE A 182 4.83 17.35 18.08
N MET A 183 5.78 16.54 17.61
CA MET A 183 6.05 15.22 18.18
C MET A 183 6.44 15.31 19.65
N LEU A 184 7.35 16.23 19.99
CA LEU A 184 7.78 16.46 21.37
C LEU A 184 6.62 16.97 22.23
N GLY A 185 5.87 17.96 21.76
CA GLY A 185 4.71 18.50 22.47
C GLY A 185 3.65 17.45 22.75
N PHE A 186 3.31 16.62 21.76
CA PHE A 186 2.37 15.51 21.94
C PHE A 186 2.92 14.44 22.89
N THR A 187 4.20 14.07 22.77
CA THR A 187 4.82 13.08 23.66
C THR A 187 4.83 13.58 25.10
N VAL A 188 5.22 14.84 25.33
CA VAL A 188 5.22 15.47 26.65
C VAL A 188 3.80 15.56 27.19
N PHE A 189 2.82 15.95 26.38
CA PHE A 189 1.41 15.96 26.79
C PHE A 189 0.94 14.56 27.21
N CYS A 190 1.24 13.52 26.42
CA CYS A 190 0.90 12.15 26.77
C CYS A 190 1.59 11.69 28.06
N LEU A 191 2.88 12.01 28.23
CA LEU A 191 3.64 11.65 29.43
C LEU A 191 3.08 12.38 30.67
N VAL A 192 2.89 13.70 30.60
CA VAL A 192 2.38 14.48 31.73
C VAL A 192 0.96 14.06 32.08
N TYR A 193 0.07 13.99 31.11
CA TYR A 193 -1.34 13.70 31.36
C TYR A 193 -1.56 12.25 31.82
N TYR A 194 -0.90 11.25 31.22
CA TYR A 194 -1.17 9.84 31.54
C TYR A 194 -0.19 9.21 32.54
N VAL A 195 1.06 9.66 32.58
CA VAL A 195 2.07 9.09 33.49
C VAL A 195 2.08 9.85 34.82
N LEU A 196 2.06 11.18 34.81
CA LEU A 196 2.16 11.98 36.04
C LEU A 196 0.82 12.23 36.73
N LEU A 197 -0.27 12.48 35.98
CA LEU A 197 -1.56 12.88 36.60
C LEU A 197 -2.49 11.71 36.97
N VAL A 198 -2.24 10.49 36.48
CA VAL A 198 -3.15 9.34 36.71
C VAL A 198 -2.70 8.44 37.85
N LYS A 199 -1.49 7.86 37.79
CA LYS A 199 -0.94 6.97 38.83
C LYS A 199 0.59 6.98 38.82
N VAL A 200 1.20 7.09 40.01
CA VAL A 200 2.66 7.07 40.20
C VAL A 200 3.29 5.76 39.72
N GLU A 201 2.54 4.64 39.75
CA GLU A 201 2.98 3.33 39.22
C GLU A 201 3.38 3.39 37.73
N ASN A 202 2.79 4.30 36.94
CA ASN A 202 3.12 4.43 35.51
C ASN A 202 4.55 4.95 35.28
N LEU A 203 5.19 5.57 36.28
CA LEU A 203 6.59 5.96 36.22
C LEU A 203 7.52 4.75 36.09
N VAL A 204 7.13 3.60 36.67
CA VAL A 204 7.88 2.35 36.53
C VAL A 204 7.91 1.92 35.06
N SER A 205 6.77 1.96 34.37
CA SER A 205 6.70 1.65 32.94
C SER A 205 7.55 2.60 32.08
N LEU A 206 7.54 3.91 32.40
CA LEU A 206 8.39 4.88 31.71
C LEU A 206 9.88 4.61 31.94
N SER A 207 10.27 4.29 33.18
CA SER A 207 11.65 3.93 33.52
C SER A 207 12.08 2.63 32.82
N GLY A 208 11.17 1.68 32.63
CA GLY A 208 11.41 0.45 31.88
C GLY A 208 11.74 0.71 30.41
N ILE A 209 11.00 1.61 29.75
CA ILE A 209 11.31 2.00 28.37
C ILE A 209 12.70 2.66 28.28
N ALA A 210 13.01 3.57 29.22
CA ALA A 210 14.32 4.22 29.27
C ALA A 210 15.45 3.21 29.49
N LEU A 211 15.24 2.22 30.37
CA LEU A 211 16.19 1.15 30.64
C LEU A 211 16.41 0.26 29.40
N LEU A 212 15.35 -0.13 28.68
CA LEU A 212 15.46 -0.93 27.45
C LEU A 212 16.26 -0.20 26.35
N VAL A 213 16.04 1.11 26.21
CA VAL A 213 16.84 1.94 25.29
C VAL A 213 18.30 2.01 25.76
N LEU A 214 18.55 2.19 27.06
CA LEU A 214 19.90 2.22 27.62
C LEU A 214 20.64 0.89 27.39
N VAL A 215 20.00 -0.24 27.67
CA VAL A 215 20.56 -1.58 27.43
C VAL A 215 20.86 -1.76 25.94
N SER A 216 19.97 -1.31 25.06
CA SER A 216 20.18 -1.36 23.60
C SER A 216 21.39 -0.53 23.16
N ILE A 217 21.62 0.63 23.80
CA ILE A 217 22.81 1.47 23.56
C ILE A 217 24.08 0.78 24.09
N CYS A 218 24.03 0.18 25.28
CA CYS A 218 25.16 -0.54 25.87
C CYS A 218 25.57 -1.78 25.06
N LEU A 219 24.61 -2.51 24.50
CA LEU A 219 24.85 -3.68 23.64
C LEU A 219 25.20 -3.29 22.19
N SER A 220 25.08 -2.00 21.83
CA SER A 220 25.35 -1.54 20.46
C SER A 220 26.83 -1.66 20.12
N ARG A 221 27.13 -2.22 18.94
CA ARG A 221 28.49 -2.30 18.42
C ARG A 221 29.10 -0.93 18.09
N PHE A 222 28.25 0.05 17.73
CA PHE A 222 28.69 1.39 17.30
C PHE A 222 27.82 2.50 17.93
N PRO A 223 27.91 2.74 19.25
CA PRO A 223 27.04 3.69 19.95
C PRO A 223 27.19 5.14 19.44
N GLY A 224 28.38 5.52 18.96
CA GLY A 224 28.63 6.85 18.40
C GLY A 224 28.05 7.09 16.99
N LYS A 225 27.52 6.06 16.32
CA LYS A 225 26.95 6.16 14.96
C LYS A 225 25.42 5.98 14.93
N ILE A 226 24.76 6.03 16.09
CA ILE A 226 23.32 5.86 16.17
C ILE A 226 22.61 7.04 15.51
N ASN A 227 21.81 6.76 14.47
CA ASN A 227 20.91 7.74 13.90
C ASN A 227 19.65 7.84 14.77
N TRP A 228 19.54 8.93 15.52
CA TRP A 228 18.42 9.15 16.44
C TRP A 228 17.09 9.42 15.75
N GLN A 229 17.11 9.80 14.47
CA GLN A 229 15.88 10.09 13.74
C GLN A 229 14.91 8.89 13.64
N PRO A 230 15.31 7.72 13.12
CA PRO A 230 14.43 6.54 13.08
C PRO A 230 14.06 6.05 14.49
N VAL A 231 14.97 6.09 15.46
CA VAL A 231 14.72 5.64 16.84
C VAL A 231 13.60 6.46 17.49
N LEU A 232 13.72 7.80 17.47
CA LEU A 232 12.71 8.69 18.06
C LEU A 232 11.40 8.66 17.29
N ASN A 233 11.45 8.60 15.95
CA ASN A 233 10.24 8.54 15.13
C ASN A 233 9.47 7.23 15.31
N CYS A 234 10.16 6.09 15.44
CA CYS A 234 9.51 4.80 15.74
C CYS A 234 8.90 4.80 17.14
N LEU A 235 9.62 5.28 18.15
CA LEU A 235 9.11 5.35 19.52
C LEU A 235 7.85 6.24 19.60
N PHE A 236 7.88 7.39 18.91
CA PHE A 236 6.72 8.25 18.78
C PHE A 236 5.56 7.56 18.05
N LEU A 237 5.82 6.87 16.94
CA LEU A 237 4.78 6.19 16.17
C LEU A 237 4.13 5.06 16.98
N GLN A 238 4.90 4.32 17.76
CA GLN A 238 4.40 3.30 18.68
C GLN A 238 3.53 3.91 19.78
N LEU A 239 3.96 5.03 20.38
CA LEU A 239 3.17 5.76 21.39
C LEU A 239 1.89 6.34 20.79
N LEU A 240 1.97 6.93 19.59
CA LEU A 240 0.84 7.50 18.87
C LEU A 240 -0.19 6.41 18.54
N LEU A 241 0.26 5.25 18.06
CA LEU A 241 -0.61 4.11 17.79
C LEU A 241 -1.27 3.63 19.08
N ALA A 242 -0.50 3.43 20.16
CA ALA A 242 -1.05 3.00 21.45
C ALA A 242 -2.08 3.99 22.01
N PHE A 243 -1.84 5.30 21.89
CA PHE A 243 -2.80 6.33 22.27
C PHE A 243 -4.07 6.24 21.41
N LEU A 244 -3.92 6.15 20.09
CA LEU A 244 -5.04 6.09 19.17
C LEU A 244 -5.90 4.84 19.44
N THR A 245 -5.30 3.68 19.65
CA THR A 245 -6.03 2.42 19.80
C THR A 245 -6.58 2.19 21.21
N LEU A 246 -5.83 2.49 22.26
CA LEU A 246 -6.21 2.14 23.65
C LEU A 246 -6.93 3.27 24.39
N LYS A 247 -6.71 4.54 24.02
CA LYS A 247 -7.30 5.68 24.75
C LYS A 247 -8.46 6.33 24.02
N THR A 248 -8.46 6.34 22.69
CA THR A 248 -9.59 6.94 21.96
C THR A 248 -10.74 5.94 21.85
N ARG A 249 -11.96 6.39 22.20
CA ARG A 249 -13.19 5.60 22.04
C ARG A 249 -13.36 5.03 20.62
N PRO A 250 -13.22 5.82 19.52
CA PRO A 250 -13.32 5.24 18.19
C PRO A 250 -12.21 4.23 17.91
N GLY A 251 -10.99 4.42 18.42
CA GLY A 251 -9.91 3.45 18.25
C GLY A 251 -10.19 2.12 18.94
N TYR A 252 -10.65 2.16 20.19
CA TYR A 252 -11.02 0.96 20.94
C TYR A 252 -12.12 0.17 20.22
N ILE A 253 -13.22 0.84 19.84
CA ILE A 253 -14.34 0.22 19.11
C ILE A 253 -13.85 -0.40 17.79
N THR A 254 -12.97 0.30 17.07
CA THR A 254 -12.43 -0.20 15.79
C THR A 254 -11.60 -1.48 15.98
N PHE A 255 -10.72 -1.51 16.98
CA PHE A 255 -9.85 -2.68 17.23
C PHE A 255 -10.61 -3.84 17.86
N GLU A 256 -11.59 -3.56 18.71
CA GLU A 256 -12.51 -4.56 19.24
C GLU A 256 -13.33 -5.20 18.11
N PHE A 257 -13.90 -4.39 17.21
CA PHE A 257 -14.59 -4.89 16.03
C PHE A 257 -13.69 -5.75 15.15
N LEU A 258 -12.46 -5.29 14.85
CA LEU A 258 -11.50 -6.04 14.06
C LEU A 258 -11.12 -7.37 14.73
N GLY A 259 -10.91 -7.35 16.05
CA GLY A 259 -10.62 -8.55 16.85
C GLY A 259 -11.77 -9.56 16.82
N GLN A 260 -13.01 -9.10 16.95
CA GLN A 260 -14.20 -9.95 16.86
C GLN A 260 -14.36 -10.59 15.48
N ARG A 261 -14.14 -9.81 14.40
CA ARG A 261 -14.21 -10.35 13.03
C ARG A 261 -13.10 -11.37 12.77
N MET A 262 -11.90 -11.12 13.29
CA MET A 262 -10.81 -12.08 13.20
C MET A 262 -11.14 -13.36 13.98
N ALA A 263 -11.67 -13.26 15.19
CA ALA A 263 -12.08 -14.43 15.98
C ALA A 263 -13.20 -15.23 15.29
N GLU A 264 -14.20 -14.55 14.73
CA GLU A 264 -15.26 -15.19 13.95
C GLU A 264 -14.71 -15.90 12.70
N PHE A 265 -13.82 -15.24 11.96
CA PHE A 265 -13.17 -15.82 10.79
C PHE A 265 -12.41 -17.11 11.15
N LEU A 266 -11.68 -17.10 12.25
CA LEU A 266 -10.93 -18.27 12.72
C LEU A 266 -11.83 -19.40 13.19
N ARG A 267 -13.01 -19.09 13.74
CA ARG A 267 -14.01 -20.10 14.14
C ARG A 267 -14.54 -20.91 12.96
N HIS A 268 -14.46 -20.40 11.73
CA HIS A 268 -14.80 -21.21 10.55
C HIS A 268 -13.85 -22.39 10.33
N SER A 269 -12.64 -22.34 10.89
CA SER A 269 -11.71 -23.47 10.84
C SER A 269 -12.21 -24.67 11.66
N ASP A 270 -13.08 -24.48 12.66
CA ASP A 270 -13.65 -25.55 13.49
C ASP A 270 -14.46 -26.55 12.66
N ALA A 271 -15.18 -26.08 11.64
CA ALA A 271 -15.91 -26.95 10.72
C ALA A 271 -14.96 -27.86 9.92
N GLY A 272 -13.82 -27.31 9.49
CA GLY A 272 -12.76 -28.08 8.82
C GLY A 272 -12.06 -29.06 9.78
N ALA A 273 -11.78 -28.61 11.01
CA ALA A 273 -11.17 -29.45 12.04
C ALA A 273 -12.08 -30.64 12.40
N THR A 274 -13.38 -30.40 12.61
CA THR A 274 -14.37 -31.44 12.92
C THR A 274 -14.51 -32.43 11.76
N PHE A 275 -14.46 -31.96 10.51
CA PHE A 275 -14.50 -32.83 9.33
C PHE A 275 -13.28 -33.76 9.24
N VAL A 276 -12.08 -33.27 9.54
CA VAL A 276 -10.83 -34.05 9.42
C VAL A 276 -10.58 -34.92 10.65
N PHE A 277 -10.82 -34.41 11.86
CA PHE A 277 -10.40 -35.05 13.11
C PHE A 277 -11.57 -35.56 13.97
N GLY A 278 -12.83 -35.29 13.61
CA GLY A 278 -14.00 -35.67 14.40
C GLY A 278 -14.04 -34.99 15.77
N ASN A 279 -14.45 -35.70 16.82
CA ASN A 279 -14.63 -35.18 18.18
C ASN A 279 -13.37 -35.26 19.07
N LEU A 280 -12.17 -35.26 18.47
CA LEU A 280 -10.92 -35.33 19.22
C LEU A 280 -10.60 -33.97 19.89
N ASN A 281 -10.95 -33.84 21.16
CA ASN A 281 -10.76 -32.61 21.95
C ASN A 281 -9.35 -32.50 22.56
N CYS A 282 -8.30 -32.56 21.74
CA CYS A 282 -6.94 -32.26 22.19
C CYS A 282 -6.45 -30.91 21.64
N PHE A 283 -5.57 -30.26 22.39
CA PHE A 283 -4.94 -28.99 22.03
C PHE A 283 -4.41 -28.96 20.59
N ALA A 284 -3.70 -30.01 20.17
CA ALA A 284 -3.13 -30.10 18.83
C ALA A 284 -4.20 -30.07 17.73
N PHE A 285 -5.35 -30.72 17.94
CA PHE A 285 -6.43 -30.82 16.95
C PHE A 285 -7.31 -29.58 16.89
N ASN A 286 -7.24 -28.69 17.88
CA ASN A 286 -7.96 -27.41 17.85
C ASN A 286 -7.09 -26.27 17.31
N VAL A 287 -5.77 -26.31 17.53
CA VAL A 287 -4.89 -25.18 17.23
C VAL A 287 -4.21 -25.32 15.87
N LEU A 288 -3.76 -26.53 15.51
CA LEU A 288 -3.09 -26.76 14.22
C LEU A 288 -4.00 -26.44 13.02
N PRO A 289 -5.30 -26.81 13.00
CA PRO A 289 -6.17 -26.51 11.87
C PRO A 289 -6.38 -25.00 11.66
N VAL A 290 -6.45 -24.23 12.75
CA VAL A 290 -6.54 -22.76 12.71
C VAL A 290 -5.32 -22.17 11.99
N VAL A 291 -4.13 -22.65 12.32
CA VAL A 291 -2.87 -22.22 11.68
C VAL A 291 -2.86 -22.57 10.19
N VAL A 292 -3.21 -23.81 9.83
CA VAL A 292 -3.27 -24.26 8.42
C VAL A 292 -4.28 -23.44 7.64
N PHE A 293 -5.49 -23.24 8.18
CA PHE A 293 -6.54 -22.45 7.55
C PHE A 293 -6.11 -21.01 7.28
N PHE A 294 -5.53 -20.34 8.28
CA PHE A 294 -5.04 -18.97 8.12
C PHE A 294 -3.87 -18.89 7.14
N SER A 295 -2.94 -19.84 7.17
CA SER A 295 -1.84 -19.91 6.21
C SER A 295 -2.34 -20.09 4.77
N SER A 296 -3.34 -20.94 4.53
CA SER A 296 -3.97 -21.09 3.21
C SER A 296 -4.67 -19.80 2.76
N PHE A 297 -5.39 -19.13 3.67
CA PHE A 297 -6.01 -17.83 3.39
C PHE A 297 -4.97 -16.77 3.03
N MET A 298 -3.89 -16.66 3.79
CA MET A 298 -2.81 -15.72 3.49
C MET A 298 -2.13 -16.03 2.16
N ALA A 299 -1.89 -17.31 1.83
CA ALA A 299 -1.34 -17.71 0.54
C ALA A 299 -2.23 -17.25 -0.63
N ILE A 300 -3.56 -17.37 -0.51
CA ILE A 300 -4.51 -16.86 -1.50
C ILE A 300 -4.40 -15.33 -1.62
N ASN A 301 -4.37 -14.61 -0.49
CA ASN A 301 -4.23 -13.15 -0.49
C ASN A 301 -2.92 -12.68 -1.13
N PHE A 302 -1.83 -13.43 -0.93
CA PHE A 302 -0.55 -13.19 -1.59
C PHE A 302 -0.63 -13.40 -3.10
N HIS A 303 -1.26 -14.49 -3.54
CA HIS A 303 -1.44 -14.78 -4.96
C HIS A 303 -2.32 -13.73 -5.66
N LEU A 304 -3.37 -13.27 -4.99
CA LEU A 304 -4.25 -12.19 -5.47
C LEU A 304 -3.60 -10.80 -5.45
N GLY A 305 -2.41 -10.68 -4.84
CA GLY A 305 -1.72 -9.40 -4.71
C GLY A 305 -2.35 -8.46 -3.69
N ILE A 306 -3.21 -8.95 -2.77
CA ILE A 306 -3.95 -8.11 -1.81
C ILE A 306 -2.99 -7.54 -0.77
N VAL A 307 -2.09 -8.36 -0.26
CA VAL A 307 -1.09 -7.98 0.76
C VAL A 307 -0.25 -6.80 0.26
N GLN A 308 0.24 -6.87 -0.98
CA GLN A 308 1.08 -5.84 -1.61
C GLN A 308 0.37 -4.47 -1.62
N LEU A 309 -0.93 -4.44 -1.91
CA LEU A 309 -1.70 -3.19 -1.94
C LEU A 309 -1.82 -2.53 -0.57
N VAL A 310 -1.94 -3.37 0.47
CA VAL A 310 -2.10 -2.92 1.85
C VAL A 310 -0.76 -2.40 2.37
N ILE A 311 0.38 -2.98 1.96
CA ILE A 311 1.70 -2.61 2.46
C ILE A 311 2.39 -1.49 1.65
N ASP A 312 2.12 -1.32 0.35
CA ASP A 312 2.86 -0.38 -0.51
C ASP A 312 2.79 1.07 -0.01
N LYS A 313 1.57 1.57 0.29
CA LYS A 313 1.38 2.96 0.72
C LYS A 313 1.89 3.20 2.14
N PRO A 314 1.57 2.36 3.15
CA PRO A 314 2.12 2.53 4.48
C PRO A 314 3.64 2.40 4.50
N SER A 315 4.23 1.49 3.72
CA SER A 315 5.68 1.36 3.59
C SER A 315 6.32 2.62 3.04
N ALA A 316 5.81 3.17 1.93
CA ALA A 316 6.33 4.42 1.37
C ALA A 316 6.20 5.62 2.33
N ALA A 317 5.11 5.67 3.11
CA ALA A 317 4.91 6.69 4.12
C ALA A 317 5.89 6.54 5.30
N ALA A 318 6.05 5.31 5.81
CA ALA A 318 6.97 4.98 6.89
C ALA A 318 8.43 5.23 6.48
N ALA A 319 8.84 4.83 5.27
CA ALA A 319 10.20 5.03 4.78
C ALA A 319 10.54 6.53 4.70
N LYS A 320 9.57 7.35 4.29
CA LYS A 320 9.73 8.81 4.24
C LYS A 320 9.79 9.45 5.64
N LEU A 321 9.06 8.90 6.61
CA LEU A 321 9.02 9.40 7.98
C LEU A 321 10.32 9.05 8.72
N LEU A 322 10.75 7.79 8.62
CA LEU A 322 11.90 7.24 9.32
C LEU A 322 13.23 7.58 8.62
N LYS A 323 13.20 7.92 7.33
CA LYS A 323 14.37 8.07 6.45
C LYS A 323 15.26 6.81 6.43
N THR A 324 14.62 5.67 6.62
CA THR A 324 15.16 4.31 6.45
C THR A 324 15.14 3.91 4.98
N THR A 325 15.80 2.82 4.63
CA THR A 325 15.77 2.32 3.27
C THR A 325 14.43 1.67 2.94
N SER A 326 14.04 1.70 1.67
CA SER A 326 12.76 1.16 1.24
C SER A 326 12.63 -0.35 1.49
N PRO A 327 13.67 -1.19 1.26
CA PRO A 327 13.56 -2.63 1.51
C PRO A 327 13.38 -2.98 3.00
N GLU A 328 14.15 -2.38 3.91
CA GLU A 328 14.01 -2.67 5.35
C GLU A 328 12.64 -2.24 5.88
N THR A 329 12.13 -1.10 5.41
CA THR A 329 10.82 -0.58 5.83
C THR A 329 9.67 -1.39 5.23
N LEU A 330 9.81 -1.83 3.98
CA LEU A 330 8.83 -2.70 3.33
C LEU A 330 8.71 -4.03 4.07
N ASN A 331 9.84 -4.64 4.41
CA ASN A 331 9.85 -5.85 5.22
C ASN A 331 9.24 -5.60 6.61
N ALA A 332 9.55 -4.47 7.25
CA ALA A 332 8.97 -4.10 8.55
C ALA A 332 7.44 -4.06 8.53
N ILE A 333 6.86 -3.39 7.54
CA ILE A 333 5.40 -3.30 7.38
C ILE A 333 4.79 -4.63 6.95
N ALA A 334 5.46 -5.41 6.08
CA ALA A 334 4.98 -6.71 5.66
C ALA A 334 4.86 -7.70 6.84
N ASN A 335 5.82 -7.66 7.77
CA ASN A 335 5.89 -8.54 8.93
C ASN A 335 4.78 -8.31 9.98
N ILE A 336 3.92 -7.30 9.77
CA ILE A 336 2.67 -7.11 10.54
C ILE A 336 1.63 -8.17 10.13
N PHE A 337 1.62 -8.55 8.86
CA PHE A 337 0.63 -9.49 8.29
C PHE A 337 1.23 -10.88 8.06
N VAL A 338 2.54 -10.92 7.85
CA VAL A 338 3.26 -12.05 7.28
C VAL A 338 4.29 -12.54 8.29
N SER A 339 4.56 -13.84 8.32
CA SER A 339 5.55 -14.45 9.21
C SER A 339 6.98 -14.00 8.90
N MET A 340 7.88 -14.14 9.89
CA MET A 340 9.31 -13.83 9.76
C MET A 340 10.01 -14.52 8.56
N THR A 341 9.50 -15.66 8.12
CA THR A 341 10.05 -16.46 7.00
C THR A 341 9.52 -16.00 5.64
N GLU A 342 8.35 -15.36 5.62
CA GLU A 342 7.63 -14.99 4.39
C GLU A 342 7.81 -13.50 4.06
N ALA A 343 8.00 -12.64 5.07
CA ALA A 343 8.21 -11.20 4.85
C ALA A 343 9.46 -10.90 3.99
N PRO A 344 10.62 -11.57 4.20
CA PRO A 344 11.82 -11.34 3.38
C PRO A 344 11.66 -11.77 1.91
N LEU A 345 10.69 -12.65 1.61
CA LEU A 345 10.42 -13.11 0.25
C LEU A 345 9.96 -11.96 -0.66
N ILE A 346 9.25 -10.98 -0.09
CA ILE A 346 8.79 -9.78 -0.81
C ILE A 346 9.99 -8.91 -1.20
N THR A 347 11.02 -8.87 -0.37
CA THR A 347 12.26 -8.12 -0.61
C THR A 347 13.38 -8.96 -1.20
N ARG A 348 13.11 -10.20 -1.62
CA ARG A 348 14.10 -11.15 -2.16
C ARG A 348 15.09 -10.56 -3.18
N PRO A 349 14.67 -9.78 -4.20
CA PRO A 349 15.62 -9.23 -5.17
C PRO A 349 16.61 -8.22 -4.56
N TYR A 350 16.27 -7.63 -3.42
CA TYR A 350 17.09 -6.62 -2.75
C TYR A 350 18.00 -7.21 -1.67
N LEU A 351 17.72 -8.43 -1.17
CA LEU A 351 18.50 -9.06 -0.09
C LEU A 351 20.02 -9.09 -0.34
N PRO A 352 20.54 -9.39 -1.56
CA PRO A 352 21.97 -9.40 -1.82
C PRO A 352 22.63 -8.01 -1.75
N MET A 353 21.83 -6.95 -1.85
CA MET A 353 22.29 -5.56 -1.88
C MET A 353 22.19 -4.87 -0.51
N LEU A 354 21.64 -5.54 0.50
CA LEU A 354 21.44 -4.97 1.83
C LEU A 354 22.76 -4.91 2.62
N THR A 355 22.91 -3.83 3.37
CA THR A 355 23.95 -3.70 4.38
C THR A 355 23.65 -4.58 5.59
N ASN A 356 24.68 -4.88 6.39
CA ASN A 356 24.53 -5.65 7.62
C ASN A 356 23.53 -5.02 8.60
N SER A 357 23.40 -3.69 8.62
CA SER A 357 22.43 -2.99 9.48
C SER A 357 20.99 -3.21 9.01
N GLU A 358 20.74 -3.12 7.71
CA GLU A 358 19.40 -3.36 7.13
C GLU A 358 18.98 -4.81 7.30
N LEU A 359 19.92 -5.74 7.08
CA LEU A 359 19.67 -7.17 7.29
C LEU A 359 19.39 -7.47 8.76
N HIS A 360 20.14 -6.85 9.69
CA HIS A 360 19.87 -6.98 11.12
C HIS A 360 18.50 -6.41 11.50
N ALA A 361 18.10 -5.26 10.93
CA ALA A 361 16.78 -4.69 11.14
C ALA A 361 15.65 -5.63 10.67
N ILE A 362 15.83 -6.30 9.52
CA ILE A 362 14.89 -7.32 9.02
C ILE A 362 14.74 -8.48 10.02
N PHE A 363 15.85 -9.00 10.55
CA PHE A 363 15.83 -10.08 11.53
C PHE A 363 15.18 -9.67 12.86
N VAL A 364 15.61 -8.54 13.44
CA VAL A 364 15.07 -8.04 14.71
C VAL A 364 13.58 -7.77 14.58
N ASN A 365 13.15 -7.18 13.47
CA ASN A 365 11.73 -6.99 13.19
C ASN A 365 10.98 -8.32 13.11
N GLY A 366 11.56 -9.33 12.45
CA GLY A 366 11.08 -10.72 12.42
C GLY A 366 10.79 -11.30 13.80
N PHE A 367 11.71 -11.13 14.74
CA PHE A 367 11.58 -11.62 16.11
C PHE A 367 10.69 -10.76 17.01
N ALA A 368 10.54 -9.47 16.68
CA ALA A 368 9.74 -8.53 17.46
C ALA A 368 8.23 -8.67 17.20
N SER A 369 7.81 -9.29 16.09
CA SER A 369 6.40 -9.48 15.75
C SER A 369 5.97 -10.94 15.81
N VAL A 370 4.66 -11.14 15.81
CA VAL A 370 4.01 -12.45 15.73
C VAL A 370 3.24 -12.51 14.41
N SER A 371 3.29 -13.64 13.73
CA SER A 371 2.49 -13.86 12.52
C SER A 371 0.99 -13.90 12.84
N GLY A 372 0.16 -13.45 11.89
CA GLY A 372 -1.31 -13.56 12.02
C GLY A 372 -1.79 -14.99 12.28
N SER A 373 -1.09 -16.00 11.75
CA SER A 373 -1.41 -17.42 11.97
C SER A 373 -1.22 -17.85 13.43
N VAL A 374 -0.18 -17.33 14.07
CA VAL A 374 0.15 -17.66 15.46
C VAL A 374 -0.70 -16.81 16.42
N MET A 375 -1.02 -15.57 16.06
CA MET A 375 -2.01 -14.76 16.79
C MET A 375 -3.37 -15.47 16.84
N ALA A 376 -3.78 -16.06 15.72
CA ALA A 376 -5.01 -16.86 15.65
C ALA A 376 -5.01 -18.06 16.60
N ALA A 377 -3.89 -18.77 16.69
CA ALA A 377 -3.69 -19.82 17.67
C ALA A 377 -3.77 -19.31 19.12
N PHE A 378 -3.18 -18.15 19.42
CA PHE A 378 -3.25 -17.54 20.76
C PHE A 378 -4.68 -17.18 21.19
N ILE A 379 -5.52 -16.70 20.26
CA ILE A 379 -6.93 -16.41 20.55
C ILE A 379 -7.68 -17.71 20.92
N GLY A 380 -7.37 -18.83 20.25
CA GLY A 380 -7.95 -20.13 20.55
C GLY A 380 -7.53 -20.73 21.90
N PHE A 381 -6.43 -20.28 22.52
CA PHE A 381 -6.00 -20.81 23.83
C PHE A 381 -6.92 -20.43 24.99
N GLY A 382 -7.70 -19.35 24.87
CA GLY A 382 -8.60 -18.91 25.93
C GLY A 382 -9.75 -19.87 26.25
N SER A 383 -10.06 -20.83 25.36
CA SER A 383 -11.24 -21.69 25.44
C SER A 383 -10.94 -23.20 25.59
N LEU A 384 -9.68 -23.62 25.74
CA LEU A 384 -9.33 -25.04 25.59
C LEU A 384 -9.43 -25.86 26.88
N PRO A 385 -10.17 -26.99 26.86
CA PRO A 385 -10.07 -28.01 27.90
C PRO A 385 -8.70 -28.73 27.81
N LYS A 386 -8.20 -29.19 28.96
CA LYS A 386 -7.00 -30.03 29.02
C LYS A 386 -7.28 -31.37 28.33
N CYS A 387 -6.29 -31.91 27.63
CA CYS A 387 -6.37 -33.26 27.09
C CYS A 387 -6.57 -34.25 28.24
N THR A 388 -7.72 -34.92 28.27
CA THR A 388 -8.01 -36.08 29.11
C THR A 388 -8.44 -37.23 28.24
#